data_AF-S0FSJ8-F1
#
_entry.id   AF-S0FSJ8-F1
#
_cell.length_a   1.000
_cell.length_b   1.000
_cell.length_c   1.000
_cell.angle_alpha   90.00
_cell.angle_beta   90.00
_cell.angle_gamma   90.00
#
_symmetry.space_group_name_H-M   'P 1'
#
loop_
_entity.id
_entity.type
_entity.pdbx_description
1 polymer ?
#
loop_
_entity_poly.entity_id
_entity_poly.type
_entity_poly.pdbx_seq_one_letter_code
_entity_poly.pdbx_strand_id
1 'polypeptide(L)' 'MMLTNKNNDMTDTEIIEKANKAIIKELGVSGYMRYLRLRQPNNEGKDFVKEQEELYKDLSVDDLSQMARKHWENTK' A
#
# COMPACT_ATOMS: atom_id res chain seq x y z
N MET A 1 -33.62 3.58 37.26
CA MET A 1 -33.09 4.07 35.97
C MET A 1 -31.58 4.08 36.09
N MET A 2 -30.87 3.07 35.57
CA MET A 2 -29.41 3.09 35.52
C MET A 2 -28.99 3.81 34.25
N LEU A 3 -28.42 5.01 34.39
CA LEU A 3 -27.69 5.68 33.32
C LEU A 3 -26.33 5.00 33.19
N THR A 4 -26.25 3.92 32.41
CA THR A 4 -24.95 3.35 32.02
C THR A 4 -24.35 4.21 30.92
N ASN A 5 -23.63 5.25 31.31
CA ASN A 5 -22.63 5.88 30.44
C ASN A 5 -21.46 4.90 30.35
N LYS A 6 -21.59 3.86 29.50
CA LYS A 6 -20.43 3.10 29.06
C LYS A 6 -19.66 4.06 28.15
N ASN A 7 -18.50 4.53 28.59
CA ASN A 7 -17.45 4.92 27.67
C ASN A 7 -17.25 3.70 26.77
N ASN A 8 -17.82 3.75 25.58
CA ASN A 8 -17.76 2.67 24.61
C ASN A 8 -16.41 2.80 23.92
N ASP A 9 -15.37 2.56 24.71
CA ASP A 9 -13.99 2.60 24.22
C ASP A 9 -13.89 1.58 23.10
N MET A 10 -13.51 2.05 21.91
CA MET A 10 -13.38 1.18 20.76
C MET A 10 -12.37 0.10 21.07
N THR A 11 -12.71 -1.14 20.73
CA THR A 11 -11.77 -2.25 20.79
C THR A 11 -10.66 -2.06 19.76
N ASP A 12 -9.49 -2.65 20.00
CA ASP A 12 -8.37 -2.63 19.06
C ASP A 12 -8.79 -3.11 17.66
N THR A 13 -9.66 -4.13 17.60
CA THR A 13 -10.23 -4.64 16.35
C THR A 13 -11.01 -3.56 15.60
N GLU A 14 -11.90 -2.83 16.28
CA GLU A 14 -12.69 -1.76 15.66
C GLU A 14 -11.80 -0.59 15.21
N ILE A 15 -10.72 -0.30 15.94
CA ILE A 15 -9.74 0.72 15.57
C ILE A 15 -9.03 0.31 14.28
N ILE A 16 -8.54 -0.94 14.21
CA ILE A 16 -7.87 -1.50 13.03
C ILE A 16 -8.80 -1.51 11.82
N GLU A 17 -10.06 -1.93 11.99
CA GLU A 17 -11.04 -1.92 10.91
C GLU A 17 -11.31 -0.52 10.36
N LYS A 18 -11.50 0.47 11.24
CA LYS A 18 -11.72 1.87 10.81
C LYS A 18 -10.49 2.41 10.08
N ALA A 19 -9.28 2.11 10.57
CA ALA A 19 -8.04 2.51 9.92
C ALA A 19 -7.93 1.91 8.51
N ASN A 20 -8.16 0.61 8.36
CA ASN A 20 -8.09 -0.06 7.06
C ASN A 20 -9.12 0.50 6.07
N LYS A 21 -10.37 0.75 6.53
CA LYS A 21 -11.41 1.38 5.70
C LYS A 21 -11.02 2.78 5.24
N ALA A 22 -10.42 3.59 6.11
CA ALA A 22 -9.93 4.92 5.75
C ALA A 22 -8.81 4.83 4.70
N ILE A 23 -7.83 3.93 4.88
CA ILE A 23 -6.72 3.78 3.93
C ILE A 23 -7.22 3.32 2.55
N ILE A 24 -8.14 2.34 2.51
CA ILE A 24 -8.74 1.88 1.24
C ILE A 24 -9.52 3.01 0.56
N LYS A 25 -10.24 3.82 1.33
CA LYS A 25 -11.02 4.96 0.79
C LYS A 25 -10.11 6.01 0.14
N GLU A 26 -8.99 6.35 0.77
CA GLU A 26 -8.09 7.40 0.27
C GLU A 26 -7.15 6.92 -0.84
N LEU A 27 -6.67 5.66 -0.77
CA LEU A 27 -5.61 5.16 -1.65
C LEU A 27 -6.07 4.07 -2.63
N GLY A 28 -7.32 3.61 -2.52
CA GLY A 28 -7.80 2.44 -3.21
C GLY A 28 -7.18 1.13 -2.72
N VAL A 29 -7.65 0.02 -3.29
CA VAL A 29 -7.20 -1.34 -2.91
C VAL A 29 -5.70 -1.54 -3.19
N SER A 30 -5.20 -1.01 -4.31
CA SER A 30 -3.78 -1.09 -4.67
C SER A 30 -2.88 -0.36 -3.67
N GLY A 31 -3.28 0.85 -3.25
CA GLY A 31 -2.57 1.60 -2.23
C GLY A 31 -2.59 0.93 -0.85
N TYR A 32 -3.72 0.34 -0.46
CA TYR A 32 -3.82 -0.46 0.77
C TYR A 32 -2.91 -1.69 0.74
N MET A 33 -2.84 -2.43 -0.37
CA MET A 33 -1.94 -3.57 -0.51
C MET A 33 -0.47 -3.16 -0.41
N ARG A 34 -0.10 -2.00 -0.97
CA ARG A 34 1.25 -1.43 -0.82
C ARG A 34 1.55 -1.04 0.63
N TYR A 35 0.62 -0.41 1.32
CA TYR A 35 0.72 -0.11 2.76
C TYR A 35 0.99 -1.37 3.58
N LEU A 36 0.23 -2.44 3.35
CA LEU A 36 0.43 -3.70 4.06
C LEU A 36 1.82 -4.30 3.82
N ARG A 37 2.31 -4.29 2.57
CA ARG A 37 3.67 -4.78 2.25
C ARG A 37 4.74 -3.99 3.00
N LEU A 38 4.63 -2.67 3.03
CA LEU A 38 5.57 -1.80 3.73
C LEU A 38 5.60 -2.04 5.25
N ARG A 39 4.48 -2.48 5.83
CA ARG A 39 4.32 -2.77 7.26
C ARG A 39 4.74 -4.18 7.66
N GLN A 40 5.06 -5.08 6.73
CA GLN A 40 5.41 -6.45 7.08
C GLN A 40 6.76 -6.54 7.80
N PRO A 41 6.91 -7.39 8.83
CA PRO A 41 8.16 -7.55 9.59
C PRO A 41 9.36 -7.96 8.71
N ASN A 42 9.09 -8.76 7.67
CA ASN A 42 10.10 -9.26 6.75
C ASN A 42 10.38 -8.28 5.59
N ASN A 43 9.79 -7.09 5.63
CA ASN A 43 10.03 -6.07 4.63
C ASN A 43 11.35 -5.30 4.87
N GLU A 44 12.24 -5.77 5.75
CA GLU A 44 13.61 -5.27 6.07
C GLU A 44 13.80 -3.74 6.15
N GLY A 45 12.74 -2.94 6.20
CA GLY A 45 12.81 -1.49 5.93
C GLY A 45 13.05 -1.12 4.46
N LYS A 46 12.97 -2.08 3.52
CA LYS A 46 13.09 -1.83 2.09
C LYS A 46 11.86 -1.12 1.56
N ASP A 47 12.10 0.13 1.17
CA ASP A 47 11.14 0.93 0.46
C ASP A 47 11.28 0.65 -1.03
N PHE A 48 10.59 -0.39 -1.51
CA PHE A 48 10.61 -0.79 -2.93
C PHE A 48 10.19 0.33 -3.88
N VAL A 49 9.51 1.36 -3.37
CA VAL A 49 9.17 2.57 -4.11
C VAL A 49 10.41 3.37 -4.38
N LYS A 50 11.17 3.66 -3.32
CA LYS A 50 12.42 4.37 -3.42
C LYS A 50 13.44 3.58 -4.24
N GLU A 51 13.51 2.27 -4.05
CA GLU A 51 14.36 1.40 -4.87
C GLU A 51 13.95 1.44 -6.35
N GLN A 52 12.65 1.39 -6.64
CA GLN A 52 12.13 1.52 -8.01
C GLN A 52 12.45 2.90 -8.60
N GLU A 53 12.21 3.97 -7.84
CA GLU A 53 12.52 5.34 -8.25
C GLU A 53 14.02 5.50 -8.53
N GLU A 54 14.90 4.96 -7.68
CA GLU A 54 16.35 4.97 -7.90
C GLU A 54 16.78 4.16 -9.12
N LEU A 55 16.23 2.95 -9.30
CA LEU A 55 16.56 2.07 -10.43
C LEU A 55 16.19 2.68 -11.79
N TYR A 56 15.12 3.47 -11.82
CA TYR A 56 14.57 4.03 -13.06
C TYR A 56 14.67 5.57 -13.15
N LYS A 57 15.44 6.22 -12.27
CA LYS A 57 15.52 7.69 -12.16
C LYS A 57 15.92 8.41 -13.44
N ASP A 58 16.72 7.76 -14.29
CA ASP A 58 17.26 8.34 -15.52
C ASP A 58 16.43 7.95 -16.76
N LEU A 59 15.30 7.26 -16.57
CA LEU A 59 14.44 6.77 -17.64
C LEU A 59 13.12 7.53 -17.67
N SER A 60 12.67 7.87 -18.87
CA SER A 60 11.35 8.45 -19.04
C SER A 60 10.26 7.36 -18.93
N VAL A 61 9.02 7.80 -18.70
CA VAL A 61 7.85 6.89 -18.72
C VAL A 61 7.73 6.18 -20.07
N ASP A 62 8.07 6.85 -21.17
CA ASP A 62 8.03 6.26 -22.51
C ASP A 62 9.10 5.17 -22.68
N ASP A 63 10.29 5.37 -22.13
CA ASP A 63 11.36 4.36 -22.14
C ASP A 63 10.95 3.11 -21.36
N LEU A 64 10.36 3.31 -20.17
CA LEU A 64 9.84 2.23 -19.34
C LEU A 64 8.71 1.46 -20.06
N SER A 65 7.82 2.20 -20.73
CA SER A 65 6.71 1.62 -21.50
C SER A 65 7.22 0.77 -22.67
N GLN A 66 8.20 1.27 -23.44
CA GLN A 66 8.83 0.50 -24.51
C GLN A 66 9.55 -0.76 -24.00
N MET A 67 10.29 -0.64 -22.89
CA MET A 67 10.97 -1.78 -22.28
C MET A 67 9.98 -2.87 -21.85
N ALA A 68 8.90 -2.50 -21.18
CA ALA A 68 7.85 -3.44 -20.76
C ALA A 68 7.19 -4.13 -21.96
N ARG A 69 6.90 -3.36 -23.01
CA ARG A 69 6.30 -3.89 -24.24
C ARG A 69 7.21 -4.89 -24.95
N LYS A 70 8.49 -4.58 -25.12
CA LYS A 70 9.48 -5.50 -25.70
C LYS A 70 9.60 -6.79 -24.88
N HIS A 71 9.60 -6.69 -23.56
CA HIS A 71 9.64 -7.87 -22.70
C HIS A 71 8.41 -8.75 -22.92
N TRP A 72 7.19 -8.19 -22.89
CA TRP A 72 5.97 -8.96 -23.13
C TRP A 72 5.87 -9.56 -24.53
N GLU A 73 6.35 -8.87 -25.57
CA GLU A 73 6.42 -9.41 -26.93
C GLU A 73 7.40 -10.58 -27.03
N ASN A 74 8.52 -10.55 -26.29
CA ASN A 74 9.51 -11.64 -26.24
C ASN A 74 9.11 -12.80 -25.31
N THR A 75 8.10 -12.62 -24.46
CA THR A 75 7.59 -13.67 -23.57
C THR A 75 6.38 -14.42 -24.18
N LYS A 76 5.98 -14.05 -25.40
CA LYS A 76 5.02 -14.79 -26.23
C LYS A 76 5.72 -15.80 -27.12
#